data_AF-A0A2V8E3C3-F1
#
_entry.id   AF-A0A2V8E3C3-F1
#
_cell.length_a   1.000
_cell.length_b   1.000
_cell.length_c   1.000
_cell.angle_alpha   90.00
_cell.angle_beta   90.00
_cell.angle_gamma   90.00
#
_symmetry.space_group_name_H-M   'P 1'
#
loop_
_entity.id
_entity.type
_entity.pdbx_description
1 polymer ?
#
loop_
_entity_poly.entity_id
_entity_poly.type
_entity_poly.pdbx_seq_one_letter_code
_entity_poly.pdbx_strand_id
1 'polypeptide(L)'
;MDLRQLEILRAIAETGSFTACGRKLHVSQSAISRQIALLEEELGEPLFLRVGRQVRMTSAAESLVQLGQRVFQDVRDTIGAITDRTRTLRGTLRLAGGMTVCLYVFPPLLKHMKRVHPELDIRLTVATAVRSVEEIRSGRVHAGLLTLPVEESDLVTVPVLREEMLVVTMPTHRLARKRRIQPQDLAQEPFVLFEAGSATRRVIDAFFLTEKIEPTVVMDTENVEIIKAMVKTGLGIGIVPYQAIAREVRAGQFFCARIEGHELARETGWVYARANRVPRMLNELLAAFDEVRPRSFVVLCVSMNGERDRVISISLTEAEWQAFVARHPKPVDWLRERILNEVAGGGVEASDRASSVGLDGLKFN
;
A
#
# COMPACT_ATOMS: atom_id res chain seq x y z
N MET A 1 -36.53 -14.60 -2.63
CA MET A 1 -35.23 -14.47 -3.30
C MET A 1 -34.41 -15.63 -2.81
N ASP A 2 -33.91 -16.46 -3.73
CA ASP A 2 -33.07 -17.59 -3.39
C ASP A 2 -31.69 -17.52 -4.08
N LEU A 3 -30.77 -18.41 -3.68
CA LEU A 3 -29.43 -18.46 -4.27
C LEU A 3 -29.47 -18.81 -5.76
N ARG A 4 -30.44 -19.62 -6.23
CA ARG A 4 -30.53 -19.99 -7.64
C ARG A 4 -30.91 -18.78 -8.51
N GLN A 5 -31.79 -17.92 -8.03
CA GLN A 5 -32.18 -16.68 -8.70
C GLN A 5 -31.00 -15.70 -8.79
N LEU A 6 -30.19 -15.58 -7.73
CA LEU A 6 -28.95 -14.79 -7.75
C LEU A 6 -27.90 -15.35 -8.71
N GLU A 7 -27.77 -16.68 -8.79
CA GLU A 7 -26.88 -17.36 -9.74
C GLU A 7 -27.29 -17.07 -11.19
N ILE A 8 -28.60 -17.17 -11.47
CA ILE A 8 -29.19 -16.86 -12.77
C ILE A 8 -28.93 -15.40 -13.14
N LEU A 9 -29.18 -14.46 -12.24
CA LEU A 9 -28.99 -13.03 -12.49
C LEU A 9 -27.53 -12.72 -12.84
N ARG A 10 -26.57 -13.27 -12.09
CA ARG A 10 -25.13 -13.14 -12.37
C ARG A 10 -24.77 -13.72 -13.73
N ALA A 11 -25.28 -14.91 -14.06
CA ALA A 11 -25.00 -15.54 -15.34
C ALA A 11 -25.61 -14.77 -16.52
N ILE A 12 -26.77 -14.11 -16.34
CA ILE A 12 -27.33 -13.19 -17.35
C ILE A 12 -26.44 -11.95 -17.50
N ALA A 13 -25.93 -11.37 -16.40
CA ALA A 13 -25.01 -10.23 -16.45
C ALA A 13 -23.75 -10.55 -17.26
N GLU A 14 -23.19 -11.74 -17.05
CA GLU A 14 -21.97 -12.20 -17.72
C GLU A 14 -22.20 -12.54 -19.21
N THR A 15 -23.38 -13.04 -19.57
CA THR A 15 -23.67 -13.55 -20.93
C THR A 15 -24.45 -12.56 -21.80
N GLY A 16 -25.09 -11.55 -21.21
CA GLY A 16 -25.95 -10.58 -21.89
C GLY A 16 -27.22 -11.16 -22.51
N SER A 17 -27.55 -12.44 -22.27
CA SER A 17 -28.69 -13.11 -22.91
C SER A 17 -29.27 -14.23 -22.06
N PHE A 18 -30.60 -14.27 -21.95
CA PHE A 18 -31.34 -15.35 -21.29
C PHE A 18 -31.06 -16.71 -21.94
N THR A 19 -30.94 -16.76 -23.26
CA THR A 19 -30.65 -18.00 -23.99
C THR A 19 -29.22 -18.48 -23.74
N ALA A 20 -28.25 -17.56 -23.71
CA ALA A 20 -26.86 -17.89 -23.41
C ALA A 20 -26.68 -18.32 -21.94
N CYS A 21 -27.38 -17.66 -21.01
CA CYS A 21 -27.47 -18.07 -19.62
C CYS A 21 -28.02 -19.49 -19.48
N GLY A 22 -29.09 -19.83 -20.21
CA GLY A 22 -29.67 -21.18 -20.23
C GLY A 22 -28.68 -22.26 -20.64
N ARG A 23 -27.91 -21.99 -21.70
CA ARG A 23 -26.83 -22.88 -22.13
C ARG A 23 -25.75 -23.03 -21.06
N LYS A 24 -25.35 -21.92 -20.41
CA LYS A 24 -24.30 -21.90 -19.37
C LYS A 24 -24.71 -22.67 -18.10
N LEU A 25 -25.97 -22.54 -17.68
CA LEU A 25 -26.49 -23.16 -16.46
C LEU A 25 -27.18 -24.51 -16.70
N HIS A 26 -27.14 -25.02 -17.93
CA HIS A 26 -27.81 -26.25 -18.36
C HIS A 26 -29.31 -26.29 -18.01
N VAL A 27 -30.01 -25.17 -18.24
CA VAL A 27 -31.45 -25.03 -18.01
C VAL A 27 -32.14 -24.37 -19.21
N SER A 28 -33.44 -24.64 -19.40
CA SER A 28 -34.19 -24.02 -20.48
C SER A 28 -34.34 -22.51 -20.27
N GLN A 29 -34.42 -21.77 -21.36
CA GLN A 29 -34.65 -20.32 -21.32
C GLN A 29 -35.99 -19.98 -20.65
N SER A 30 -37.02 -20.80 -20.84
CA SER A 30 -38.32 -20.63 -20.19
C SER A 30 -38.23 -20.79 -18.66
N ALA A 31 -37.42 -21.72 -18.16
CA ALA A 31 -37.18 -21.89 -16.73
C ALA A 31 -36.45 -20.68 -16.14
N ILE A 32 -35.45 -20.13 -16.84
CA ILE A 32 -34.75 -18.91 -16.43
C ILE A 32 -35.71 -17.72 -16.37
N SER A 33 -36.50 -17.50 -17.43
CA SER A 33 -37.45 -16.39 -17.46
C SER A 33 -38.49 -16.49 -16.35
N ARG A 34 -38.96 -17.70 -16.03
CA ARG A 34 -39.87 -17.91 -14.90
C ARG A 34 -39.22 -17.56 -13.56
N GLN A 35 -37.96 -17.95 -13.35
CA GLN A 35 -37.24 -17.64 -12.12
C GLN A 35 -37.01 -16.13 -11.93
N ILE A 36 -36.70 -15.41 -13.01
CA ILE A 36 -36.58 -13.95 -12.99
C ILE A 36 -37.94 -13.29 -12.74
N ALA A 37 -39.01 -13.72 -13.41
CA ALA A 37 -40.34 -13.16 -13.20
C ALA A 37 -40.83 -13.33 -11.75
N LEU A 38 -40.56 -14.49 -11.14
CA LEU A 38 -40.87 -14.73 -9.72
C LEU A 38 -40.07 -13.80 -8.79
N LEU A 39 -38.80 -13.53 -9.12
CA LEU A 39 -37.99 -12.59 -8.36
C LEU A 39 -38.48 -11.14 -8.52
N GLU A 40 -38.85 -10.74 -9.73
CA GLU A 40 -39.45 -9.42 -10.01
C GLU A 40 -40.78 -9.24 -9.26
N GLU A 41 -41.64 -10.26 -9.25
CA GLU A 41 -42.91 -10.26 -8.52
C GLU A 41 -42.69 -10.13 -7.00
N GLU A 42 -41.74 -10.87 -6.46
CA GLU A 42 -41.41 -10.82 -5.03
C GLU A 42 -40.85 -9.47 -4.60
N LEU A 43 -40.02 -8.84 -5.44
CA LEU A 43 -39.41 -7.55 -5.15
C LEU A 43 -40.33 -6.35 -5.47
N GLY A 44 -41.37 -6.57 -6.27
CA GLY A 44 -42.22 -5.50 -6.79
C GLY A 44 -41.52 -4.56 -7.78
N GLU A 45 -40.36 -4.94 -8.30
CA GLU A 45 -39.51 -4.10 -9.16
C GLU A 45 -39.01 -4.89 -10.37
N PRO A 46 -39.07 -4.32 -11.60
CA PRO A 46 -38.49 -4.95 -12.76
C PRO A 46 -36.96 -4.98 -12.66
N LEU A 47 -36.39 -6.14 -12.98
CA LEU A 47 -34.95 -6.35 -13.04
C LEU A 47 -34.43 -6.14 -14.47
N PHE A 48 -35.30 -6.28 -15.46
CA PHE A 48 -34.94 -6.11 -16.87
C PHE A 48 -35.91 -5.20 -17.62
N LEU A 49 -35.34 -4.33 -18.45
CA LEU A 49 -36.07 -3.48 -19.39
C LEU A 49 -35.90 -4.02 -20.81
N ARG A 50 -36.99 -4.01 -21.58
CA ARG A 50 -36.95 -4.29 -23.02
C ARG A 50 -36.79 -2.98 -23.77
N VAL A 51 -35.65 -2.81 -24.44
CA VAL A 51 -35.40 -1.68 -25.34
C VAL A 51 -35.21 -2.25 -26.74
N GLY A 52 -36.28 -2.21 -27.54
CA GLY A 52 -36.31 -2.84 -28.87
C GLY A 52 -36.11 -4.36 -28.78
N ARG A 53 -35.07 -4.87 -29.45
CA ARG A 53 -34.69 -6.31 -29.41
C ARG A 53 -33.69 -6.65 -28.30
N GLN A 54 -33.25 -5.66 -27.52
CA GLN A 54 -32.24 -5.85 -26.48
C GLN A 54 -32.85 -5.81 -25.08
N VAL A 55 -32.33 -6.66 -24.21
CA VAL A 55 -32.67 -6.68 -22.79
C VAL A 55 -31.57 -5.94 -22.02
N ARG A 56 -31.95 -4.95 -21.22
CA ARG A 56 -31.03 -4.20 -20.36
C ARG A 56 -31.37 -4.44 -18.90
N MET A 57 -30.35 -4.51 -18.05
CA MET A 57 -30.54 -4.57 -16.60
C MET A 57 -31.00 -3.22 -16.06
N THR A 58 -31.84 -3.24 -15.03
CA THR A 58 -32.14 -2.06 -14.20
C THR A 58 -31.07 -1.86 -13.13
N SER A 59 -31.09 -0.71 -12.47
CA SER A 59 -30.26 -0.45 -11.29
C SER A 59 -30.53 -1.46 -10.15
N ALA A 60 -31.78 -1.93 -10.02
CA ALA A 60 -32.15 -2.99 -9.09
C ALA A 60 -31.45 -4.31 -9.42
N ALA A 61 -31.43 -4.70 -10.70
CA ALA A 61 -30.70 -5.88 -11.14
C ALA A 61 -29.19 -5.77 -10.94
N GLU A 62 -28.60 -4.62 -11.27
CA GLU A 62 -27.17 -4.38 -11.03
C GLU A 62 -26.82 -4.49 -9.54
N SER A 63 -27.65 -3.93 -8.66
CA SER A 63 -27.50 -4.03 -7.21
C SER A 63 -27.56 -5.48 -6.71
N LEU A 64 -28.49 -6.29 -7.25
CA LEU A 64 -28.61 -7.70 -6.93
C LEU A 64 -27.46 -8.54 -7.50
N VAL A 65 -26.90 -8.19 -8.66
CA VAL A 65 -25.70 -8.84 -9.19
C VAL A 65 -24.52 -8.61 -8.24
N GLN A 66 -24.33 -7.38 -7.76
CA GLN A 66 -23.29 -7.06 -6.77
C GLN A 66 -23.53 -7.81 -5.45
N LEU A 67 -24.78 -7.88 -4.98
CA LEU A 67 -25.13 -8.69 -3.81
C LEU A 67 -24.80 -10.17 -4.02
N GLY A 68 -25.19 -10.74 -5.16
CA GLY A 68 -24.92 -12.13 -5.51
C GLY A 68 -23.42 -12.43 -5.53
N GLN A 69 -22.60 -11.53 -6.08
CA GLN A 69 -21.13 -11.68 -6.05
C GLN A 69 -20.61 -11.81 -4.62
N ARG A 70 -21.06 -10.95 -3.70
CA ARG A 70 -20.68 -11.01 -2.28
C ARG A 70 -21.19 -12.29 -1.60
N VAL A 71 -22.47 -12.63 -1.75
CA VAL A 71 -23.08 -13.82 -1.13
C VAL A 71 -22.40 -15.11 -1.58
N PHE A 72 -22.14 -15.28 -2.88
CA PHE A 72 -21.45 -16.47 -3.37
C PHE A 72 -19.99 -16.52 -2.93
N GLN A 73 -19.34 -15.37 -2.76
CA GLN A 73 -18.00 -15.31 -2.21
C GLN A 73 -18.00 -15.76 -0.74
N ASP A 74 -18.92 -15.23 0.08
CA ASP A 74 -19.06 -15.61 1.49
C ASP A 74 -19.38 -17.10 1.67
N VAL A 75 -20.26 -17.65 0.83
CA VAL A 75 -20.59 -19.09 0.85
C VAL A 75 -19.34 -19.92 0.51
N ARG A 76 -18.58 -19.55 -0.53
CA ARG A 76 -17.35 -20.26 -0.91
C ARG A 76 -16.30 -20.18 0.20
N ASP A 77 -16.10 -18.99 0.77
CA ASP A 77 -15.10 -18.77 1.81
C ASP A 77 -15.48 -19.48 3.11
N THR A 78 -16.77 -19.52 3.45
CA THR A 78 -17.29 -20.24 4.61
C THR A 78 -17.16 -21.74 4.43
N ILE A 79 -17.54 -22.29 3.27
CA ILE A 79 -17.34 -23.71 2.96
C ILE A 79 -15.84 -24.03 2.98
N GLY A 80 -15.00 -23.17 2.42
CA GLY A 80 -13.54 -23.30 2.47
C GLY A 80 -13.04 -23.37 3.92
N ALA A 81 -13.47 -22.44 4.78
CA ALA A 81 -13.10 -22.42 6.19
C ALA A 81 -13.60 -23.63 6.99
N ILE A 82 -14.77 -24.19 6.64
CA ILE A 82 -15.34 -25.39 7.30
C ILE A 82 -14.63 -26.67 6.83
N THR A 83 -14.29 -26.75 5.54
CA THR A 83 -13.71 -27.94 4.91
C THR A 83 -12.19 -27.98 5.00
N ASP A 84 -11.52 -26.85 5.26
CA ASP A 84 -10.09 -26.76 5.57
C ASP A 84 -9.79 -27.39 6.95
N ARG A 85 -9.72 -28.72 6.97
CA ARG A 85 -9.05 -29.51 8.03
C ARG A 85 -7.52 -29.42 7.96
N THR A 86 -6.98 -28.69 6.99
CA THR A 86 -5.55 -28.52 6.72
C THR A 86 -5.02 -27.21 7.30
N ARG A 87 -3.81 -27.24 7.88
CA ARG A 87 -3.10 -26.03 8.34
C ARG A 87 -2.86 -25.02 7.21
N THR A 88 -2.81 -25.47 5.96
CA THR A 88 -2.54 -24.66 4.77
C THR A 88 -3.83 -24.14 4.12
N LEU A 89 -3.86 -22.84 3.80
CA LEU A 89 -4.96 -22.22 3.05
C LEU A 89 -4.93 -22.63 1.57
N ARG A 90 -6.13 -22.74 0.97
CA ARG A 90 -6.38 -22.93 -0.47
C ARG A 90 -7.28 -21.83 -1.02
N GLY A 91 -7.31 -21.67 -2.34
CA GLY A 91 -8.18 -20.70 -3.04
C GLY A 91 -7.41 -19.50 -3.58
N THR A 92 -8.12 -18.39 -3.82
CA THR A 92 -7.53 -17.16 -4.38
C THR A 92 -7.67 -15.98 -3.44
N LEU A 93 -6.55 -15.45 -2.95
CA LEU A 93 -6.48 -14.17 -2.25
C LEU A 93 -6.28 -13.03 -3.26
N ARG A 94 -7.11 -12.00 -3.18
CA ARG A 94 -7.08 -10.82 -4.06
C ARG A 94 -6.81 -9.59 -3.23
N LEU A 95 -5.71 -8.90 -3.52
CA LEU A 95 -5.25 -7.73 -2.78
C LEU A 95 -5.20 -6.51 -3.70
N ALA A 96 -5.49 -5.34 -3.15
CA ALA A 96 -5.27 -4.06 -3.81
C ALA A 96 -4.23 -3.21 -3.09
N GLY A 97 -3.52 -2.36 -3.83
CA GLY A 97 -2.60 -1.40 -3.25
C GLY A 97 -2.12 -0.39 -4.27
N GLY A 98 -1.68 0.76 -3.76
CA GLY A 98 -0.99 1.75 -4.58
C GLY A 98 0.36 1.22 -5.08
N MET A 99 0.97 1.91 -6.04
CA MET A 99 2.23 1.52 -6.65
C MET A 99 3.35 1.25 -5.63
N THR A 100 3.53 2.13 -4.63
CA THR A 100 4.55 1.94 -3.59
C THR A 100 4.35 0.65 -2.81
N VAL A 101 3.11 0.35 -2.42
CA VAL A 101 2.78 -0.86 -1.67
C VAL A 101 3.07 -2.11 -2.52
N CYS A 102 2.62 -2.12 -3.77
CA CYS A 102 2.81 -3.25 -4.67
C CYS A 102 4.29 -3.53 -4.96
N LEU A 103 5.13 -2.50 -5.06
CA LEU A 103 6.56 -2.64 -5.37
C LEU A 103 7.44 -2.90 -4.14
N TYR A 104 7.12 -2.32 -2.99
CA TYR A 104 8.05 -2.27 -1.85
C TYR A 104 7.54 -3.00 -0.60
N VAL A 105 6.22 -3.24 -0.48
CA VAL A 105 5.62 -3.83 0.73
C VAL A 105 5.09 -5.24 0.47
N PHE A 106 4.36 -5.46 -0.61
CA PHE A 106 3.81 -6.78 -0.94
C PHE A 106 4.86 -7.86 -1.26
N PRO A 107 5.99 -7.60 -1.94
CA PRO A 107 6.91 -8.68 -2.31
C PRO A 107 7.40 -9.56 -1.14
N PRO A 108 7.90 -9.03 0.00
CA PRO A 108 8.27 -9.87 1.14
C PRO A 108 7.08 -10.61 1.76
N LEU A 109 5.91 -9.96 1.84
CA LEU A 109 4.67 -10.58 2.34
C LEU A 109 4.25 -11.76 1.46
N LEU A 110 4.21 -11.58 0.15
CA LEU A 110 3.80 -12.61 -0.80
C LEU A 110 4.77 -13.79 -0.80
N LYS A 111 6.08 -13.52 -0.68
CA LYS A 111 7.09 -14.58 -0.52
C LYS A 111 6.82 -15.41 0.73
N HIS A 112 6.50 -14.76 1.84
CA HIS A 112 6.18 -15.45 3.09
C HIS A 112 4.87 -16.24 2.97
N MET A 113 3.80 -15.63 2.47
CA MET A 113 2.51 -16.28 2.26
C MET A 113 2.62 -17.51 1.35
N LYS A 114 3.39 -17.42 0.26
CA LYS A 114 3.59 -18.57 -0.64
C LYS A 114 4.38 -19.72 -0.01
N ARG A 115 5.28 -19.41 0.93
CA ARG A 115 6.02 -20.42 1.70
C ARG A 115 5.13 -21.13 2.72
N VAL A 116 4.27 -20.39 3.43
CA VAL A 116 3.39 -20.93 4.47
C VAL A 116 2.13 -21.57 3.88
N HIS A 117 1.65 -21.06 2.75
CA HIS A 117 0.45 -21.51 2.04
C HIS A 117 0.76 -21.73 0.54
N PRO A 118 1.43 -22.83 0.19
CA PRO A 118 1.89 -23.09 -1.18
C PRO A 118 0.75 -23.23 -2.20
N GLU A 119 -0.43 -23.64 -1.74
CA GLU A 119 -1.62 -23.85 -2.58
C GLU A 119 -2.47 -22.59 -2.75
N LEU A 120 -2.13 -21.47 -2.10
CA LEU A 120 -2.83 -20.21 -2.25
C LEU A 120 -2.43 -19.54 -3.58
N ASP A 121 -3.41 -19.17 -4.39
CA ASP A 121 -3.25 -18.26 -5.53
C ASP A 121 -3.39 -16.83 -5.02
N ILE A 122 -2.42 -15.96 -5.27
CA ILE A 122 -2.47 -14.57 -4.81
C ILE A 122 -2.46 -13.64 -6.02
N ARG A 123 -3.45 -12.76 -6.10
CA ARG A 123 -3.63 -11.79 -7.18
C ARG A 123 -3.51 -10.38 -6.62
N LEU A 124 -2.71 -9.55 -7.29
CA LEU A 124 -2.55 -8.14 -6.96
C LEU A 124 -3.26 -7.27 -7.99
N THR A 125 -3.95 -6.25 -7.51
CA THR A 125 -4.51 -5.17 -8.31
C THR A 125 -3.84 -3.87 -7.90
N VAL A 126 -3.15 -3.23 -8.85
CA VAL A 126 -2.66 -1.86 -8.65
C VAL A 126 -3.84 -0.91 -8.83
N ALA A 127 -4.15 -0.13 -7.79
CA ALA A 127 -5.25 0.82 -7.81
C ALA A 127 -5.04 1.97 -6.82
N THR A 128 -5.67 3.12 -7.09
CA THR A 128 -5.78 4.22 -6.13
C THR A 128 -6.59 3.80 -4.91
N ALA A 129 -6.52 4.57 -3.81
CA ALA A 129 -7.31 4.28 -2.61
C ALA A 129 -8.82 4.26 -2.90
N VAL A 130 -9.30 5.25 -3.67
CA VAL A 130 -10.72 5.36 -4.07
C VAL A 130 -11.17 4.12 -4.85
N ARG A 131 -10.43 3.76 -5.90
CA ARG A 131 -10.77 2.58 -6.70
C ARG A 131 -10.67 1.29 -5.89
N SER A 132 -9.68 1.18 -5.00
CA SER A 132 -9.54 0.01 -4.13
C SER A 132 -10.74 -0.17 -3.20
N VAL A 133 -11.29 0.93 -2.67
CA VAL A 133 -12.52 0.91 -1.86
C VAL A 133 -13.70 0.35 -2.65
N GLU A 134 -13.87 0.76 -3.91
CA GLU A 134 -14.93 0.23 -4.80
C GLU A 134 -14.74 -1.27 -5.11
N GLU A 135 -13.51 -1.70 -5.36
CA GLU A 135 -13.17 -3.10 -5.60
C GLU A 135 -13.42 -3.99 -4.36
N ILE A 136 -13.20 -3.45 -3.15
CA ILE A 136 -13.52 -4.12 -1.89
C ILE A 136 -15.04 -4.22 -1.71
N ARG A 137 -15.78 -3.12 -1.92
CA ARG A 137 -17.25 -3.09 -1.81
C ARG A 137 -17.97 -4.05 -2.76
N SER A 138 -17.41 -4.24 -3.94
CA SER A 138 -17.92 -5.19 -4.94
C SER A 138 -17.47 -6.63 -4.71
N GLY A 139 -16.58 -6.88 -3.73
CA GLY A 139 -16.03 -8.22 -3.47
C GLY A 139 -15.05 -8.71 -4.54
N ARG A 140 -14.59 -7.84 -5.44
CA ARG A 140 -13.54 -8.17 -6.42
C ARG A 140 -12.16 -8.25 -5.78
N VAL A 141 -11.96 -7.53 -4.68
CA VAL A 141 -10.76 -7.56 -3.84
C VAL A 141 -11.17 -7.89 -2.40
N HIS A 142 -10.37 -8.70 -1.72
CA HIS A 142 -10.65 -9.08 -0.32
C HIS A 142 -10.12 -8.04 0.66
N ALA A 143 -8.94 -7.46 0.40
CA ALA A 143 -8.34 -6.42 1.22
C ALA A 143 -7.44 -5.49 0.39
N GLY A 144 -7.40 -4.23 0.77
CA GLY A 144 -6.46 -3.24 0.26
C GLY A 144 -5.45 -2.84 1.32
N LEU A 145 -4.19 -2.61 0.95
CA LEU A 145 -3.23 -1.90 1.80
C LEU A 145 -3.07 -0.49 1.24
N LEU A 146 -3.75 0.48 1.87
CA LEU A 146 -4.06 1.79 1.31
C LEU A 146 -3.51 2.92 2.17
N THR A 147 -3.18 4.05 1.56
CA THR A 147 -2.83 5.27 2.29
C THR A 147 -4.05 5.81 3.01
N LEU A 148 -3.89 6.08 4.31
CA LEU A 148 -4.93 6.58 5.22
C LEU A 148 -5.00 8.11 5.19
N PRO A 149 -6.14 8.70 5.62
CA PRO A 149 -7.35 8.04 6.13
C PRO A 149 -8.24 7.44 5.05
N VAL A 150 -8.97 6.37 5.42
CA VAL A 150 -10.10 5.82 4.68
C VAL A 150 -11.27 5.69 5.66
N GLU A 151 -12.22 6.61 5.55
CA GLU A 151 -13.32 6.82 6.50
C GLU A 151 -14.65 6.35 5.90
N GLU A 152 -14.83 5.03 5.86
CA GLU A 152 -16.00 4.40 5.27
C GLU A 152 -16.64 3.48 6.31
N SER A 153 -17.92 3.68 6.62
CA SER A 153 -18.61 2.99 7.74
C SER A 153 -18.81 1.49 7.50
N ASP A 154 -18.97 1.11 6.23
CA ASP A 154 -19.09 -0.28 5.76
C ASP A 154 -17.74 -0.99 5.63
N LEU A 155 -16.62 -0.31 5.89
CA LEU A 155 -15.28 -0.88 5.86
C LEU A 155 -14.64 -0.92 7.25
N VAL A 156 -13.66 -1.80 7.40
CA VAL A 156 -12.74 -1.85 8.53
C VAL A 156 -11.39 -1.33 8.05
N THR A 157 -10.86 -0.35 8.79
CA THR A 157 -9.55 0.26 8.54
C THR A 157 -8.64 -0.04 9.73
N VAL A 158 -7.47 -0.63 9.47
CA VAL A 158 -6.46 -0.98 10.47
C VAL A 158 -5.12 -0.35 10.07
N PRO A 159 -4.66 0.74 10.73
CA PRO A 159 -3.34 1.31 10.48
C PRO A 159 -2.24 0.30 10.79
N VAL A 160 -1.27 0.15 9.89
CA VAL A 160 -0.18 -0.85 10.06
C VAL A 160 1.21 -0.36 9.70
N LEU A 161 1.34 0.72 8.93
CA LEU A 161 2.61 1.32 8.58
C LEU A 161 2.54 2.84 8.74
N ARG A 162 3.64 3.41 9.23
CA ARG A 162 3.92 4.84 9.18
C ARG A 162 5.17 5.02 8.33
N GLU A 163 5.02 5.67 7.19
CA GLU A 163 6.06 5.85 6.19
C GLU A 163 6.55 7.30 6.19
N GLU A 164 7.83 7.49 6.47
CA GLU A 164 8.45 8.81 6.42
C GLU A 164 8.62 9.28 4.97
N MET A 165 8.26 10.54 4.75
CA MET A 165 8.33 11.26 3.48
C MET A 165 9.53 12.20 3.51
N LEU A 166 10.45 12.04 2.55
CA LEU A 166 11.68 12.82 2.48
C LEU A 166 11.76 13.61 1.17
N VAL A 167 12.44 14.75 1.23
CA VAL A 167 12.85 15.46 0.01
C VAL A 167 13.85 14.59 -0.72
N VAL A 168 13.67 14.41 -2.02
CA VAL A 168 14.58 13.67 -2.91
C VAL A 168 15.04 14.55 -4.06
N THR A 169 16.35 14.54 -4.31
CA THR A 169 17.00 15.29 -5.39
C THR A 169 18.08 14.44 -6.04
N MET A 170 18.61 14.92 -7.18
CA MET A 170 19.90 14.42 -7.67
C MET A 170 21.03 14.78 -6.69
N PRO A 171 22.08 13.96 -6.53
CA PRO A 171 23.22 14.26 -5.66
C PRO A 171 23.99 15.53 -6.05
N THR A 172 23.85 15.97 -7.31
CA THR A 172 24.47 17.20 -7.85
C THR A 172 23.67 18.46 -7.54
N HIS A 173 22.46 18.34 -6.98
CA HIS A 173 21.55 19.46 -6.72
C HIS A 173 22.09 20.40 -5.63
N ARG A 174 21.69 21.69 -5.67
CA ARG A 174 22.15 22.69 -4.67
C ARG A 174 21.80 22.31 -3.23
N LEU A 175 20.62 21.71 -3.02
CA LEU A 175 20.16 21.28 -1.70
C LEU A 175 21.00 20.12 -1.14
N ALA A 176 21.62 19.31 -2.01
CA ALA A 176 22.51 18.24 -1.58
C ALA A 176 23.83 18.75 -0.98
N ARG A 177 24.12 20.05 -1.13
CA ARG A 177 25.29 20.71 -0.51
C ARG A 177 24.96 21.34 0.85
N LYS A 178 23.69 21.34 1.24
CA LYS A 178 23.25 21.92 2.51
C LYS A 178 23.29 20.87 3.61
N ARG A 179 23.81 21.27 4.76
CA ARG A 179 23.82 20.43 5.98
C ARG A 179 22.40 20.13 6.48
N ARG A 180 21.48 21.08 6.32
CA ARG A 180 20.07 21.00 6.69
C ARG A 180 19.24 21.73 5.64
N ILE A 181 18.14 21.13 5.21
CA ILE A 181 17.18 21.76 4.31
C ILE A 181 16.17 22.52 5.17
N GLN A 182 16.20 23.85 5.11
CA GLN A 182 15.18 24.67 5.78
C GLN A 182 13.91 24.70 4.92
N PRO A 183 12.71 24.88 5.50
CA PRO A 183 11.48 25.03 4.73
C PRO A 183 11.59 26.07 3.61
N GLN A 184 12.17 27.23 3.88
CA GLN A 184 12.27 28.32 2.90
C GLN A 184 13.17 27.99 1.70
N ASP A 185 14.06 26.99 1.83
CA ASP A 185 14.89 26.51 0.73
C ASP A 185 14.05 25.88 -0.39
N LEU A 186 12.88 25.38 -0.03
CA LEU A 186 11.95 24.69 -0.91
C LEU A 186 11.08 25.66 -1.72
N ALA A 187 10.88 26.90 -1.25
CA ALA A 187 10.04 27.88 -1.93
C ALA A 187 10.55 28.27 -3.32
N GLN A 188 11.84 28.04 -3.60
CA GLN A 188 12.50 28.40 -4.87
C GLN A 188 12.77 27.17 -5.75
N GLU A 189 12.11 26.04 -5.50
CA GLU A 189 12.36 24.79 -6.21
C GLU A 189 11.18 24.38 -7.08
N PRO A 190 11.41 23.88 -8.30
CA PRO A 190 10.39 23.18 -9.06
C PRO A 190 10.16 21.79 -8.47
N PHE A 191 8.88 21.40 -8.33
CA PHE A 191 8.48 20.13 -7.74
C PHE A 191 7.83 19.18 -8.74
N VAL A 192 8.20 17.90 -8.61
CA VAL A 192 7.44 16.77 -9.17
C VAL A 192 6.79 16.02 -8.01
N LEU A 193 5.46 16.11 -7.87
CA LEU A 193 4.74 15.60 -6.71
C LEU A 193 3.73 14.51 -7.07
N PHE A 194 3.13 13.94 -6.02
CA PHE A 194 1.93 13.11 -6.17
C PHE A 194 0.75 13.95 -6.68
N GLU A 195 -0.17 13.32 -7.41
CA GLU A 195 -1.39 13.96 -7.93
C GLU A 195 -2.16 14.74 -6.83
N ALA A 196 -2.67 15.91 -7.19
CA ALA A 196 -3.49 16.73 -6.32
C ALA A 196 -4.69 15.94 -5.77
N GLY A 197 -4.99 16.11 -4.48
CA GLY A 197 -6.11 15.43 -3.81
C GLY A 197 -5.81 14.02 -3.30
N SER A 198 -4.72 13.37 -3.73
CA SER A 198 -4.31 12.08 -3.17
C SER A 198 -3.96 12.19 -1.68
N ALA A 199 -4.16 11.11 -0.91
CA ALA A 199 -3.86 11.10 0.53
C ALA A 199 -2.38 11.41 0.83
N THR A 200 -1.46 10.94 -0.01
CA THR A 200 -0.03 11.28 0.12
C THR A 200 0.22 12.76 -0.18
N ARG A 201 -0.42 13.32 -1.21
CA ARG A 201 -0.27 14.74 -1.56
C ARG A 201 -0.82 15.67 -0.47
N ARG A 202 -1.89 15.30 0.23
CA ARG A 202 -2.42 16.08 1.37
C ARG A 202 -1.42 16.29 2.50
N VAL A 203 -0.57 15.29 2.78
CA VAL A 203 0.52 15.43 3.79
C VAL A 203 1.52 16.49 3.35
N ILE A 204 1.87 16.51 2.07
CA ILE A 204 2.81 17.47 1.47
C ILE A 204 2.20 18.88 1.44
N ASP A 205 0.94 18.99 1.02
CA ASP A 205 0.23 20.27 0.95
C ASP A 205 0.03 20.88 2.34
N ALA A 206 -0.25 20.06 3.37
CA ALA A 206 -0.36 20.53 4.76
C ALA A 206 0.97 21.10 5.27
N PHE A 207 2.11 20.51 4.90
CA PHE A 207 3.42 21.05 5.19
C PHE A 207 3.62 22.42 4.52
N PHE A 208 3.37 22.52 3.20
CA PHE A 208 3.53 23.78 2.48
C PHE A 208 2.61 24.89 3.01
N LEU A 209 1.38 24.55 3.37
CA LEU A 209 0.43 25.48 3.98
C LEU A 209 0.92 25.99 5.34
N THR A 210 1.42 25.09 6.19
CA THR A 210 1.95 25.44 7.53
C THR A 210 3.11 26.43 7.42
N GLU A 211 4.00 26.18 6.47
CA GLU A 211 5.19 27.00 6.23
C GLU A 211 4.93 28.22 5.33
N LYS A 212 3.68 28.41 4.87
CA LYS A 212 3.25 29.48 3.96
C LYS A 212 4.10 29.53 2.67
N ILE A 213 4.40 28.36 2.13
CA ILE A 213 5.16 28.19 0.90
C ILE A 213 4.17 27.85 -0.22
N GLU A 214 4.25 28.57 -1.33
CA GLU A 214 3.55 28.23 -2.56
C GLU A 214 4.50 27.42 -3.47
N PRO A 215 4.35 26.08 -3.56
CA PRO A 215 5.27 25.26 -4.35
C PRO A 215 5.02 25.45 -5.86
N THR A 216 6.10 25.60 -6.63
CA THR A 216 6.01 25.53 -8.10
C THR A 216 5.96 24.07 -8.54
N VAL A 217 4.76 23.52 -8.72
CA VAL A 217 4.58 22.13 -9.17
C VAL A 217 4.64 22.08 -10.70
N VAL A 218 5.75 21.58 -11.23
CA VAL A 218 5.98 21.49 -12.68
C VAL A 218 5.37 20.23 -13.30
N MET A 219 5.08 19.22 -12.47
CA MET A 219 4.43 17.98 -12.87
C MET A 219 3.86 17.26 -11.65
N ASP A 220 2.75 16.57 -11.83
CA ASP A 220 2.20 15.63 -10.85
C ASP A 220 1.84 14.27 -11.47
N THR A 221 1.79 13.24 -10.61
CA THR A 221 1.50 11.86 -11.04
C THR A 221 1.13 10.99 -9.84
N GLU A 222 0.32 9.94 -10.03
CA GLU A 222 0.06 8.94 -9.00
C GLU A 222 1.24 7.96 -8.76
N ASN A 223 2.24 7.93 -9.64
CA ASN A 223 3.29 6.92 -9.65
C ASN A 223 4.66 7.44 -9.15
N VAL A 224 5.11 6.91 -8.01
CA VAL A 224 6.42 7.26 -7.41
C VAL A 224 7.61 6.97 -8.33
N GLU A 225 7.55 5.97 -9.20
CA GLU A 225 8.64 5.67 -10.15
C GLU A 225 8.75 6.74 -11.23
N ILE A 226 7.63 7.35 -11.62
CA ILE A 226 7.63 8.49 -12.55
C ILE A 226 8.24 9.71 -11.85
N ILE A 227 7.88 9.99 -10.59
CA ILE A 227 8.51 11.05 -9.80
C ILE A 227 10.03 10.86 -9.76
N LYS A 228 10.50 9.64 -9.41
CA LYS A 228 11.93 9.29 -9.40
C LYS A 228 12.59 9.51 -10.76
N ALA A 229 11.95 9.09 -11.85
CA ALA A 229 12.50 9.28 -13.19
C ALA A 229 12.65 10.77 -13.54
N MET A 230 11.66 11.60 -13.21
CA MET A 230 11.71 13.05 -13.47
C MET A 230 12.68 13.80 -12.57
N VAL A 231 12.85 13.36 -11.32
CA VAL A 231 13.92 13.89 -10.47
C VAL A 231 15.29 13.56 -11.07
N LYS A 232 15.47 12.36 -11.64
CA LYS A 232 16.72 11.98 -12.33
C LYS A 232 17.04 12.83 -13.54
N THR A 233 16.04 13.32 -14.27
CA THR A 233 16.26 14.23 -15.41
C THR A 233 16.53 15.66 -14.99
N GLY A 234 16.36 16.00 -13.70
CA GLY A 234 16.50 17.35 -13.18
C GLY A 234 15.29 18.25 -13.45
N LEU A 235 14.13 17.68 -13.82
CA LEU A 235 12.89 18.44 -14.01
C LEU A 235 12.47 19.19 -12.72
N GLY A 236 12.76 18.60 -11.57
CA GLY A 236 12.55 19.19 -10.26
C GLY A 236 12.94 18.26 -9.14
N ILE A 237 12.59 18.64 -7.91
CA ILE A 237 12.76 17.81 -6.71
C ILE A 237 11.45 17.11 -6.35
N GLY A 238 11.53 16.02 -5.59
CA GLY A 238 10.36 15.28 -5.14
C GLY A 238 10.25 15.26 -3.62
N ILE A 239 9.05 14.95 -3.12
CA ILE A 239 8.85 14.53 -1.72
C ILE A 239 8.19 13.14 -1.78
N VAL A 240 8.90 12.11 -1.35
CA VAL A 240 8.51 10.70 -1.58
C VAL A 240 8.72 9.84 -0.32
N PRO A 241 8.00 8.72 -0.19
CA PRO A 241 8.25 7.77 0.89
C PRO A 241 9.68 7.22 0.79
N TYR A 242 10.43 7.22 1.89
CA TYR A 242 11.83 6.79 1.88
C TYR A 242 12.00 5.36 1.33
N GLN A 243 11.06 4.47 1.61
CA GLN A 243 11.08 3.08 1.11
C GLN A 243 11.20 3.00 -0.41
N ALA A 244 10.63 3.96 -1.15
CA ALA A 244 10.66 3.97 -2.61
C ALA A 244 12.02 4.38 -3.22
N ILE A 245 12.90 4.98 -2.41
CA ILE A 245 14.21 5.50 -2.84
C ILE A 245 15.38 4.92 -2.05
N ALA A 246 15.13 4.12 -1.01
CA ALA A 246 16.15 3.66 -0.08
C ALA A 246 17.31 2.94 -0.79
N ARG A 247 17.01 2.13 -1.82
CA ARG A 247 18.03 1.42 -2.60
C ARG A 247 18.90 2.38 -3.41
N GLU A 248 18.27 3.33 -4.09
CA GLU A 248 18.93 4.33 -4.93
C GLU A 248 19.77 5.31 -4.12
N VAL A 249 19.31 5.69 -2.92
CA VAL A 249 20.09 6.51 -1.98
C VAL A 249 21.34 5.77 -1.53
N ARG A 250 21.23 4.49 -1.13
CA ARG A 250 22.41 3.68 -0.77
C ARG A 250 23.39 3.50 -1.93
N ALA A 251 22.87 3.47 -3.16
CA ALA A 251 23.69 3.42 -4.38
C ALA A 251 24.24 4.79 -4.80
N GLY A 252 23.98 5.86 -4.05
CA GLY A 252 24.41 7.23 -4.38
C GLY A 252 23.75 7.82 -5.62
N GLN A 253 22.61 7.27 -6.06
CA GLN A 253 21.87 7.74 -7.23
C GLN A 253 20.91 8.90 -6.91
N PHE A 254 20.49 8.99 -5.65
CA PHE A 254 19.70 10.11 -5.13
C PHE A 254 20.33 10.65 -3.85
N PHE A 255 20.15 11.95 -3.64
CA PHE A 255 20.27 12.55 -2.32
C PHE A 255 18.87 12.67 -1.71
N CYS A 256 18.73 12.39 -0.42
CA CYS A 256 17.50 12.63 0.31
C CYS A 256 17.77 13.23 1.68
N ALA A 257 16.85 14.07 2.15
CA ALA A 257 16.94 14.67 3.47
C ALA A 257 15.56 14.98 4.06
N ARG A 258 15.52 15.06 5.40
CA ARG A 258 14.41 15.65 6.15
C ARG A 258 14.39 17.15 5.93
N ILE A 259 13.21 17.72 6.09
CA ILE A 259 13.04 19.17 6.19
C ILE A 259 13.23 19.52 7.67
N GLU A 260 14.10 20.48 7.95
CA GLU A 260 14.43 20.86 9.32
C GLU A 260 13.17 21.25 10.09
N GLY A 261 12.97 20.65 11.27
CA GLY A 261 11.80 20.91 12.11
C GLY A 261 10.52 20.15 11.72
N HIS A 262 10.55 19.33 10.66
CA HIS A 262 9.37 18.60 10.20
C HIS A 262 9.62 17.10 10.03
N GLU A 263 8.71 16.30 10.59
CA GLU A 263 8.58 14.88 10.30
C GLU A 263 7.34 14.67 9.44
N LEU A 264 7.52 14.66 8.12
CA LEU A 264 6.43 14.34 7.21
C LEU A 264 6.28 12.83 7.17
N ALA A 265 5.10 12.34 7.52
CA ALA A 265 4.79 10.93 7.46
C ALA A 265 3.39 10.73 6.91
N ARG A 266 3.23 9.64 6.14
CA ARG A 266 1.91 9.13 5.77
C ARG A 266 1.65 7.84 6.52
N GLU A 267 0.38 7.56 6.78
CA GLU A 267 -0.05 6.28 7.32
C GLU A 267 -0.60 5.40 6.22
N THR A 268 -0.30 4.11 6.30
CA THR A 268 -0.81 3.08 5.40
C THR A 268 -1.45 1.98 6.25
N GLY A 269 -2.64 1.54 5.85
CA GLY A 269 -3.49 0.65 6.64
C GLY A 269 -4.15 -0.42 5.78
N TRP A 270 -4.46 -1.56 6.41
CA TRP A 270 -5.33 -2.56 5.82
C TRP A 270 -6.77 -2.05 5.82
N VAL A 271 -7.43 -2.19 4.67
CA VAL A 271 -8.83 -1.84 4.46
C VAL A 271 -9.54 -3.05 3.88
N TYR A 272 -10.65 -3.46 4.48
CA TYR A 272 -11.46 -4.59 4.01
C TYR A 272 -12.93 -4.42 4.41
N ALA A 273 -13.82 -5.17 3.77
CA ALA A 273 -15.26 -5.07 4.05
C ALA A 273 -15.58 -5.44 5.49
N ARG A 274 -16.46 -4.66 6.14
CA ARG A 274 -16.95 -4.97 7.48
C ARG A 274 -17.89 -6.16 7.43
N ALA A 275 -17.58 -7.18 8.22
CA ALA A 275 -18.39 -8.39 8.34
C ALA A 275 -18.46 -8.84 9.80
N ASN A 276 -19.51 -9.59 10.16
CA ASN A 276 -19.66 -10.17 11.51
C ASN A 276 -18.55 -11.17 11.85
N ARG A 277 -17.90 -11.74 10.84
CA ARG A 277 -16.75 -12.64 10.98
C ARG A 277 -15.73 -12.34 9.92
N VAL A 278 -14.48 -12.11 10.33
CA VAL A 278 -13.35 -11.96 9.42
C VAL A 278 -12.97 -13.34 8.86
N PRO A 279 -12.89 -13.53 7.52
CA PRO A 279 -12.47 -14.79 6.93
C PRO A 279 -11.08 -15.22 7.40
N ARG A 280 -10.86 -16.54 7.57
CA ARG A 280 -9.56 -17.08 8.00
C ARG A 280 -8.40 -16.59 7.13
N MET A 281 -8.61 -16.57 5.82
CA MET A 281 -7.62 -16.10 4.84
C MET A 281 -7.14 -14.68 5.12
N LEU A 282 -8.04 -13.81 5.57
CA LEU A 282 -7.71 -12.44 5.91
C LEU A 282 -6.98 -12.36 7.26
N ASN A 283 -7.37 -13.16 8.26
CA ASN A 283 -6.61 -13.23 9.53
C ASN A 283 -5.17 -13.71 9.31
N GLU A 284 -4.96 -14.73 8.48
CA GLU A 284 -3.64 -15.26 8.15
C GLU A 284 -2.81 -14.24 7.35
N LEU A 285 -3.46 -13.47 6.45
CA LEU A 285 -2.80 -12.36 5.75
C LEU A 285 -2.30 -11.28 6.75
N LEU A 286 -3.17 -10.87 7.68
CA LEU A 286 -2.82 -9.85 8.68
C LEU A 286 -1.69 -10.36 9.59
N ALA A 287 -1.77 -11.61 10.06
CA ALA A 287 -0.72 -12.23 10.86
C ALA A 287 0.61 -12.35 10.10
N ALA A 288 0.58 -12.83 8.86
CA ALA A 288 1.77 -12.90 8.01
C ALA A 288 2.37 -11.51 7.75
N PHE A 289 1.52 -10.49 7.61
CA PHE A 289 1.97 -9.11 7.53
C PHE A 289 2.68 -8.68 8.80
N ASP A 290 2.16 -8.96 9.99
CA ASP A 290 2.82 -8.60 11.24
C ASP A 290 4.17 -9.32 11.47
N GLU A 291 4.35 -10.50 10.87
CA GLU A 291 5.62 -11.22 10.86
C GLU A 291 6.66 -10.59 9.92
N VAL A 292 6.24 -10.15 8.73
CA VAL A 292 7.15 -9.66 7.68
C VAL A 292 7.23 -8.15 7.58
N ARG A 293 6.32 -7.42 8.23
CA ARG A 293 6.28 -5.96 8.13
C ARG A 293 7.62 -5.44 8.62
N PRO A 294 8.23 -4.50 7.88
CA PRO A 294 9.43 -3.87 8.38
C PRO A 294 9.07 -3.15 9.69
N ARG A 295 9.64 -3.62 10.80
CA ARG A 295 9.48 -3.01 12.11
C ARG A 295 10.26 -1.70 12.08
N SER A 296 9.57 -0.60 12.42
CA SER A 296 10.05 0.77 12.65
C SER A 296 11.37 1.14 11.93
N PHE A 297 11.28 1.92 10.84
CA PHE A 297 12.47 2.56 10.28
C PHE A 297 12.82 3.79 11.11
N VAL A 298 13.98 3.78 11.75
CA VAL A 298 14.63 5.03 12.17
C VAL A 298 15.56 5.41 11.02
N VAL A 299 15.16 6.39 10.21
CA VAL A 299 16.07 6.97 9.21
C VAL A 299 17.00 7.93 9.94
N LEU A 300 18.27 7.55 10.09
CA LEU A 300 19.31 8.41 10.63
C LEU A 300 20.11 9.01 9.47
N CYS A 301 19.92 10.30 9.23
CA CYS A 301 20.85 11.06 8.38
C CYS A 301 22.04 11.49 9.23
N VAL A 302 23.15 10.75 9.14
CA VAL A 302 24.39 11.09 9.86
C VAL A 302 25.25 11.97 8.96
N SER A 303 25.50 13.20 9.40
CA SER A 303 26.47 14.10 8.77
C SER A 303 27.84 13.88 9.40
N MET A 304 28.81 13.41 8.62
CA MET A 304 30.20 13.27 9.08
C MET A 304 30.97 14.54 8.73
N ASN A 305 31.74 15.07 9.69
CA ASN A 305 32.49 16.31 9.52
C ASN A 305 33.39 16.26 8.28
N GLY A 306 33.08 17.10 7.29
CA GLY A 306 34.02 17.45 6.20
C GLY A 306 34.04 16.52 4.98
N GLU A 307 33.43 15.34 5.00
CA GLU A 307 33.30 14.47 3.83
C GLU A 307 31.89 13.88 3.69
N ARG A 308 31.42 13.86 2.44
CA ARG A 308 30.09 13.44 1.91
C ARG A 308 29.16 12.78 2.94
N ASP A 309 28.05 13.46 3.24
CA ASP A 309 26.93 12.92 4.00
C ASP A 309 26.50 11.55 3.44
N ARG A 310 26.61 10.50 4.27
CA ARG A 310 26.03 9.18 3.98
C ARG A 310 24.78 9.02 4.83
N VAL A 311 23.63 8.87 4.19
CA VAL A 311 22.41 8.43 4.87
C VAL A 311 22.59 6.96 5.24
N ILE A 312 22.65 6.65 6.53
CA ILE A 312 22.72 5.27 7.03
C ILE A 312 21.36 4.92 7.61
N SER A 313 20.60 4.10 6.88
CA SER A 313 19.33 3.58 7.40
C SER A 313 19.62 2.36 8.28
N ILE A 314 19.32 2.44 9.57
CA ILE A 314 19.38 1.29 10.47
C ILE A 314 17.94 0.85 10.74
N SER A 315 17.62 -0.38 10.35
CA SER A 315 16.35 -1.02 10.71
C SER A 315 16.50 -1.67 12.08
N LEU A 316 15.66 -1.27 13.05
CA LEU A 316 15.63 -1.85 14.39
C LEU A 316 14.25 -2.44 14.67
N THR A 317 14.21 -3.63 15.27
CA THR A 317 12.99 -4.18 15.84
C THR A 317 12.61 -3.43 17.13
N GLU A 318 11.33 -3.44 17.51
CA GLU A 318 10.88 -2.87 18.80
C GLU A 318 11.59 -3.51 20.00
N ALA A 319 11.88 -4.81 19.94
CA ALA A 319 12.65 -5.49 20.98
C ALA A 319 14.11 -5.02 21.03
N GLU A 320 14.75 -4.76 19.89
CA GLU A 320 16.07 -4.14 19.83
C GLU A 320 16.05 -2.70 20.33
N TRP A 321 14.99 -1.94 20.03
CA TRP A 321 14.79 -0.57 20.50
C TRP A 321 14.55 -0.50 22.02
N GLN A 322 13.67 -1.33 22.56
CA GLN A 322 13.41 -1.40 23.99
C GLN A 322 14.62 -1.94 24.76
N ALA A 323 15.34 -2.94 24.20
CA ALA A 323 16.61 -3.38 24.75
C ALA A 323 17.70 -2.29 24.70
N PHE A 324 17.67 -1.42 23.68
CA PHE A 324 18.54 -0.25 23.54
C PHE A 324 18.26 0.80 24.62
N VAL A 325 16.99 1.21 24.78
CA VAL A 325 16.57 2.18 25.82
C VAL A 325 16.92 1.66 27.21
N ALA A 326 16.82 0.35 27.43
CA ALA A 326 17.11 -0.28 28.71
C ALA A 326 18.62 -0.45 29.01
N ARG A 327 19.48 -0.61 28.00
CA ARG A 327 20.92 -0.91 28.20
C ARG A 327 21.87 0.27 28.03
N HIS A 328 21.46 1.30 27.29
CA HIS A 328 22.36 2.38 26.90
C HIS A 328 21.72 3.75 27.17
N PRO A 329 22.01 4.39 28.32
CA PRO A 329 21.54 5.76 28.61
C PRO A 329 22.16 6.82 27.66
N LYS A 330 23.12 6.44 26.81
CA LYS A 330 23.73 7.26 25.76
C LYS A 330 23.74 6.51 24.42
N PRO A 331 22.79 6.80 23.52
CA PRO A 331 22.59 6.15 22.21
C PRO A 331 23.78 6.13 21.23
N VAL A 332 24.71 7.05 21.42
CA VAL A 332 25.69 7.52 20.44
C VAL A 332 26.81 6.50 20.17
N ASP A 333 27.32 5.84 21.21
CA ASP A 333 28.51 5.01 21.12
C ASP A 333 28.24 3.66 20.42
N TRP A 334 27.05 3.09 20.63
CA TRP A 334 26.62 1.86 19.96
C TRP A 334 26.28 2.09 18.47
N LEU A 335 25.67 3.24 18.15
CA LEU A 335 25.39 3.65 16.77
C LEU A 335 26.67 3.77 15.97
N ARG A 336 27.72 4.32 16.58
CA ARG A 336 29.08 4.38 16.02
C ARG A 336 29.62 2.99 15.71
N GLU A 337 29.48 2.04 16.64
CA GLU A 337 29.95 0.66 16.50
C GLU A 337 29.17 -0.15 15.44
N ARG A 338 27.86 0.06 15.32
CA ARG A 338 27.03 -0.61 14.30
C ARG A 338 27.23 0.00 12.91
N ILE A 339 27.36 1.32 12.80
CA ILE A 339 27.77 2.02 11.58
C ILE A 339 29.14 1.51 11.11
N LEU A 340 30.09 1.37 12.04
CA LEU A 340 31.40 0.79 11.75
C LEU A 340 31.29 -0.64 11.21
N ASN A 341 30.48 -1.50 11.83
CA ASN A 341 30.30 -2.89 11.38
C ASN A 341 29.58 -3.02 10.02
N GLU A 342 28.62 -2.14 9.74
CA GLU A 342 27.83 -2.17 8.50
C GLU A 342 28.57 -1.50 7.31
N VAL A 343 29.41 -0.49 7.60
CA VAL A 343 30.27 0.18 6.59
C VAL A 343 31.56 -0.60 6.33
N ALA A 344 32.13 -1.29 7.31
CA ALA A 344 33.45 -1.94 7.20
C ALA A 344 33.42 -3.39 6.69
N GLY A 345 32.24 -4.02 6.56
CA GLY A 345 32.12 -5.38 6.04
C GLY A 345 32.79 -6.41 6.96
N GLY A 346 32.16 -6.68 8.10
CA GLY A 346 32.33 -7.89 8.91
C GLY A 346 33.75 -8.47 9.05
N GLY A 347 34.50 -7.98 10.04
CA GLY A 347 35.71 -8.62 10.56
C GLY A 347 36.88 -7.65 10.69
N VAL A 348 37.52 -7.64 11.87
CA VAL A 348 38.73 -6.90 12.29
C VAL A 348 38.47 -5.66 13.16
N GLU A 349 39.30 -5.51 14.19
CA GLU A 349 39.17 -4.65 15.38
C GLU A 349 38.97 -3.15 15.10
N ALA A 350 38.07 -2.56 15.88
CA ALA A 350 37.43 -1.26 15.66
C ALA A 350 38.28 -0.02 16.04
N SER A 351 39.40 -0.18 16.76
CA SER A 351 40.16 0.95 17.32
C SER A 351 41.06 1.65 16.29
N ASP A 352 41.72 0.90 15.42
CA ASP A 352 42.84 1.44 14.62
C ASP A 352 42.38 2.12 13.32
N ARG A 353 41.09 2.00 12.96
CA ARG A 353 40.50 2.67 11.79
C ARG A 353 39.56 3.83 12.10
N ALA A 354 39.15 4.05 13.35
CA ALA A 354 38.27 5.18 13.70
C ALA A 354 38.84 6.54 13.24
N SER A 355 40.17 6.69 13.33
CA SER A 355 40.92 7.87 12.87
C SER A 355 41.08 7.93 11.35
N SER A 356 41.10 6.77 10.66
CA SER A 356 41.23 6.68 9.19
C SER A 356 39.94 6.95 8.42
N VAL A 357 38.77 6.83 9.08
CA VAL A 357 37.43 7.07 8.49
C VAL A 357 36.81 8.39 8.98
N GLY A 358 37.58 9.22 9.71
CA GLY A 358 37.11 10.54 10.16
C GLY A 358 35.98 10.51 11.19
N LEU A 359 35.82 9.39 11.91
CA LEU A 359 34.69 9.16 12.83
C LEU A 359 34.88 9.85 14.19
N ASP A 360 36.04 10.44 14.47
CA ASP A 360 36.43 11.05 15.75
C ASP A 360 35.67 12.33 16.13
N GLY A 361 34.71 12.76 15.29
CA GLY A 361 33.90 13.97 15.51
C GLY A 361 32.40 13.82 15.31
N LEU A 362 31.85 12.60 15.34
CA LEU A 362 30.41 12.34 15.20
C LEU A 362 29.59 13.10 16.26
N LYS A 363 28.80 14.09 15.83
CA LYS A 363 27.76 14.72 16.65
C LYS A 363 26.40 14.16 16.22
N PHE A 364 25.78 13.40 17.09
CA PHE A 364 24.39 12.98 16.97
C PHE A 364 23.53 14.10 17.55
N ASN A 365 22.73 14.78 16.73
CA ASN A 365 21.76 15.79 17.15
C ASN A 365 20.36 15.20 17.13
#